data_AF-A0A938VVP7-F1
#
_entry.id   AF-A0A938VVP7-F1
#
_cell.length_a   1.000
_cell.length_b   1.000
_cell.length_c   1.000
_cell.angle_alpha   90.00
_cell.angle_beta   90.00
_cell.angle_gamma   90.00
#
_symmetry.space_group_name_H-M   'P 1'
#
loop_
_entity.id
_entity.type
_entity.pdbx_description
1 polymer ?
#
loop_
_entity_poly.entity_id
_entity_poly.type
_entity_poly.pdbx_seq_one_letter_code
_entity_poly.pdbx_strand_id
1 'polypeptide(L)'
;MSVAHLRFGDKQQMPDELARCRARDLGRAPGVLPAGPLNAITDVAGVRVGHVTLIEGDAIRTGVTAILPHGGNLYQDRVPAGQAVGNGFGKLMGSTQVIELGEIETPIVLTNTLAVPQAAEAVIAWTLTQPCNEAVVSVNRLSRVTIEALPPAQVTELIPHA
;
A
#
# COMPACT_ATOMS: atom_id res chain seq x y z
N MET A 1 -7.02 -24.95 -5.43
CA MET A 1 -6.14 -23.80 -5.12
C MET A 1 -6.83 -22.57 -5.67
N SER A 2 -7.38 -21.73 -4.79
CA SER A 2 -8.24 -20.61 -5.17
C SER A 2 -7.39 -19.34 -5.24
N VAL A 3 -7.15 -18.82 -6.43
CA VAL A 3 -6.43 -17.56 -6.66
C VAL A 3 -7.25 -16.41 -6.06
N ALA A 4 -6.76 -15.79 -4.98
CA ALA A 4 -7.33 -14.54 -4.47
C ALA A 4 -7.08 -13.43 -5.50
N HIS A 5 -8.13 -13.01 -6.21
CA HIS A 5 -8.06 -11.88 -7.12
C HIS A 5 -8.20 -10.57 -6.32
N LEU A 6 -7.27 -9.61 -6.47
CA LEU A 6 -7.60 -8.24 -6.11
C LEU A 6 -8.69 -7.74 -7.05
N ARG A 7 -9.86 -7.53 -6.47
CA ARG A 7 -10.95 -6.82 -7.13
C ARG A 7 -10.71 -5.33 -6.95
N PHE A 8 -10.39 -4.64 -8.03
CA PHE A 8 -10.69 -3.22 -8.14
C PHE A 8 -12.18 -3.14 -8.49
N GLY A 9 -13.04 -3.00 -7.48
CA GLY A 9 -14.49 -3.07 -7.67
C GLY A 9 -15.28 -2.41 -6.55
N ASP A 10 -16.47 -1.93 -6.92
CA ASP A 10 -17.41 -1.17 -6.11
C ASP A 10 -17.72 -1.78 -4.74
N LYS A 11 -18.07 -0.86 -3.81
CA LYS A 11 -18.38 -1.05 -2.39
C LYS A 11 -18.91 -2.45 -2.07
N GLN A 12 -18.11 -3.25 -1.35
CA GLN A 12 -18.66 -4.40 -0.63
C GLN A 12 -19.60 -3.89 0.47
N GLN A 13 -20.85 -4.34 0.44
CA GLN A 13 -21.90 -3.88 1.33
C GLN A 13 -21.81 -4.58 2.69
N MET A 14 -21.38 -3.83 3.71
CA MET A 14 -21.42 -4.24 5.12
C MET A 14 -22.81 -3.96 5.72
N PRO A 15 -23.27 -4.71 6.74
CA PRO A 15 -24.60 -4.53 7.34
C PRO A 15 -24.72 -3.21 8.11
N ASP A 16 -25.83 -2.50 7.87
CA ASP A 16 -26.32 -1.24 8.45
C ASP A 16 -25.28 -0.39 9.21
N GLU A 17 -24.44 0.27 8.42
CA GLU A 17 -23.35 1.13 8.85
C GLU A 17 -23.94 2.44 9.40
N LEU A 18 -23.75 2.73 10.70
CA LEU A 18 -23.78 4.11 11.20
C LEU A 18 -23.04 4.95 10.16
N ALA A 19 -23.76 5.83 9.45
CA ALA A 19 -23.23 6.50 8.26
C ALA A 19 -21.81 6.98 8.54
N ARG A 20 -20.81 6.31 7.92
CA ARG A 20 -19.41 6.48 8.28
C ARG A 20 -19.05 7.96 8.15
N CYS A 21 -18.87 8.61 9.29
CA CYS A 21 -18.76 10.05 9.40
C CYS A 21 -17.28 10.44 9.46
N ARG A 22 -16.86 11.45 8.69
CA ARG A 22 -15.50 11.98 8.74
C ARG A 22 -15.42 13.09 9.78
N ALA A 23 -14.19 13.42 10.23
CA ALA A 23 -13.99 14.49 11.22
C ALA A 23 -14.64 15.82 10.81
N ARG A 24 -14.60 16.18 9.52
CA ARG A 24 -15.20 17.43 9.01
C ARG A 24 -16.72 17.44 9.07
N ASP A 25 -17.37 16.30 8.91
CA ASP A 25 -18.82 16.14 9.04
C ASP A 25 -19.28 16.37 10.50
N LEU A 26 -18.35 16.21 11.47
CA LEU A 26 -18.53 16.53 12.88
C LEU A 26 -18.11 17.97 13.25
N GLY A 27 -17.87 18.84 12.27
CA GLY A 27 -17.41 20.22 12.49
C GLY A 27 -15.94 20.33 12.89
N ARG A 28 -15.13 19.28 12.70
CA ARG A 28 -13.68 19.29 12.99
C ARG A 28 -12.87 19.38 11.69
N ALA A 29 -12.33 20.57 11.42
CA ALA A 29 -11.53 20.87 10.23
C ALA A 29 -10.14 21.38 10.62
N PRO A 30 -9.16 20.48 10.89
CA PRO A 30 -7.80 20.92 11.21
C PRO A 30 -7.12 21.59 10.01
N GLY A 31 -6.35 22.65 10.29
CA GLY A 31 -5.62 23.44 9.29
C GLY A 31 -6.42 24.61 8.72
N VAL A 32 -5.73 25.47 7.96
CA VAL A 32 -6.33 26.68 7.34
C VAL A 32 -6.68 26.51 5.85
N LEU A 33 -6.25 25.40 5.24
CA LEU A 33 -6.46 25.11 3.82
C LEU A 33 -7.71 24.25 3.61
N PRO A 34 -8.44 24.44 2.49
CA PRO A 34 -9.54 23.57 2.12
C PRO A 34 -9.02 22.18 1.77
N ALA A 35 -9.85 21.15 2.01
CA ALA A 35 -9.57 19.80 1.53
C ALA A 35 -9.87 19.68 0.03
N GLY A 36 -9.23 18.71 -0.63
CA GLY A 36 -9.64 18.30 -1.98
C GLY A 36 -11.05 17.68 -1.99
N PRO A 37 -11.63 17.46 -3.18
CA PRO A 37 -13.00 16.96 -3.33
C PRO A 37 -13.25 15.62 -2.63
N LEU A 38 -12.27 14.72 -2.63
CA LEU A 38 -12.37 13.42 -1.97
C LEU A 38 -11.87 13.46 -0.53
N ASN A 39 -11.19 14.55 -0.12
CA ASN A 39 -10.50 14.71 1.15
C ASN A 39 -9.66 13.45 1.46
N ALA A 40 -8.86 13.03 0.49
CA ALA A 40 -8.09 11.78 0.48
C ALA A 40 -6.79 11.93 -0.34
N ILE A 41 -5.83 11.02 -0.16
CA ILE A 41 -4.56 11.04 -0.92
C ILE A 41 -4.76 10.92 -2.43
N THR A 42 -5.86 10.30 -2.87
CA THR A 42 -6.25 10.16 -4.28
C THR A 42 -6.77 11.46 -4.91
N ASP A 43 -6.87 12.56 -4.15
CA ASP A 43 -7.04 13.89 -4.74
C ASP A 43 -5.79 14.32 -5.54
N VAL A 44 -4.64 13.68 -5.30
CA VAL A 44 -3.45 13.83 -6.15
C VAL A 44 -3.64 12.96 -7.40
N ALA A 45 -3.66 13.61 -8.57
CA ALA A 45 -3.91 12.94 -9.84
C ALA A 45 -2.90 11.80 -10.10
N GLY A 46 -3.41 10.66 -10.55
CA GLY A 46 -2.62 9.45 -10.84
C GLY A 46 -2.41 8.53 -9.64
N VAL A 47 -2.46 9.04 -8.40
CA VAL A 47 -2.31 8.21 -7.20
C VAL A 47 -3.47 7.23 -7.08
N ARG A 48 -3.15 5.95 -6.81
CA ARG A 48 -4.14 4.90 -6.58
C ARG A 48 -3.89 4.23 -5.24
N VAL A 49 -4.97 3.80 -4.60
CA VAL A 49 -4.92 3.05 -3.33
C VAL A 49 -5.77 1.80 -3.45
N GLY A 50 -5.20 0.66 -3.11
CA GLY A 50 -5.90 -0.62 -2.97
C GLY A 50 -5.72 -1.15 -1.55
N HIS A 51 -6.73 -1.84 -1.03
CA HIS A 51 -6.62 -2.52 0.26
C HIS A 51 -7.25 -3.90 0.20
N VAL A 52 -6.67 -4.81 0.98
CA VAL A 52 -7.26 -6.10 1.31
C VAL A 52 -7.35 -6.19 2.82
N THR A 53 -8.54 -6.49 3.30
CA THR A 53 -8.83 -6.70 4.73
C THR A 53 -9.17 -8.16 4.93
N LEU A 54 -8.43 -8.81 5.83
CA LEU A 54 -8.63 -10.22 6.16
C LEU A 54 -9.17 -10.31 7.58
N ILE A 55 -10.39 -10.84 7.68
CA ILE A 55 -11.13 -11.05 8.92
C ILE A 55 -11.59 -12.50 8.92
N GLU A 56 -10.94 -13.34 9.72
CA GLU A 56 -11.25 -14.77 9.82
C GLU A 56 -11.37 -15.21 11.27
N GLY A 57 -12.43 -15.97 11.57
CA GLY A 57 -12.77 -16.40 12.93
C GLY A 57 -12.74 -15.24 13.93
N ASP A 58 -12.26 -15.52 15.14
CA ASP A 58 -12.16 -14.51 16.22
C ASP A 58 -10.77 -13.89 16.35
N ALA A 59 -9.75 -14.44 15.69
CA ALA A 59 -8.35 -14.11 15.94
C ALA A 59 -7.65 -13.35 14.80
N ILE A 60 -8.11 -13.49 13.55
CA ILE A 60 -7.41 -12.92 12.39
C ILE A 60 -8.05 -11.59 12.05
N ARG A 61 -7.32 -10.50 12.28
CA ARG A 61 -7.71 -9.12 11.93
C ARG A 61 -6.50 -8.40 11.37
N THR A 62 -6.37 -8.38 10.06
CA THR A 62 -5.15 -7.91 9.40
C THR A 62 -5.46 -7.44 7.98
N GLY A 63 -4.42 -7.01 7.26
CA GLY A 63 -4.58 -6.60 5.89
C GLY A 63 -3.32 -6.03 5.26
N VAL A 64 -3.51 -5.61 4.02
CA VAL A 64 -2.49 -4.93 3.22
C VAL A 64 -3.15 -3.71 2.57
N THR A 65 -2.45 -2.60 2.55
CA THR A 65 -2.80 -1.43 1.73
C THR A 65 -1.65 -1.13 0.80
N ALA A 66 -1.91 -1.09 -0.50
CA ALA A 66 -0.94 -0.71 -1.52
C ALA A 66 -1.27 0.70 -2.03
N ILE A 67 -0.26 1.53 -2.16
CA ILE A 67 -0.35 2.88 -2.72
C ILE A 67 0.56 2.93 -3.93
N LEU A 68 -0.02 3.22 -5.10
CA LEU A 68 0.72 3.46 -6.33
C LEU A 68 0.83 4.97 -6.51
N PRO A 69 2.07 5.53 -6.57
CA PRO A 69 2.29 6.93 -6.88
C PRO A 69 1.66 7.38 -8.21
N HIS A 70 1.60 6.49 -9.21
CA HIS A 70 0.87 6.68 -10.45
C HIS A 70 0.45 5.34 -11.08
N GLY A 71 -0.35 5.39 -12.16
CA GLY A 71 -0.85 4.20 -12.86
C GLY A 71 0.11 3.54 -13.87
N GLY A 72 1.24 4.15 -14.19
CA GLY A 72 2.28 3.59 -15.07
C GLY A 72 3.24 2.60 -14.38
N ASN A 73 4.29 2.18 -15.09
CA ASN A 73 5.32 1.28 -14.55
C ASN A 73 6.30 2.07 -13.66
N LEU A 74 6.19 1.91 -12.35
CA LEU A 74 6.99 2.64 -11.35
C LEU A 74 8.50 2.36 -11.43
N TYR A 75 8.91 1.22 -11.98
CA TYR A 75 10.33 0.90 -12.12
C TYR A 75 10.98 1.71 -13.23
N GLN A 76 10.23 1.93 -14.32
CA GLN A 76 10.65 2.70 -15.49
C GLN A 76 10.49 4.20 -15.24
N ASP A 77 9.34 4.58 -14.66
CA ASP A 77 8.97 5.96 -14.35
C ASP A 77 9.03 6.16 -12.84
N ARG A 78 10.22 6.46 -12.31
CA ARG A 78 10.45 6.60 -10.87
C ARG A 78 9.88 7.92 -10.35
N VAL A 79 9.46 7.92 -9.09
CA VAL A 79 8.86 9.11 -8.45
C VAL A 79 9.79 9.69 -7.39
N PRO A 80 10.13 11.00 -7.46
CA PRO A 80 10.92 11.66 -6.43
C PRO A 80 10.28 11.50 -5.04
N ALA A 81 11.11 11.18 -4.04
CA ALA A 81 10.65 10.87 -2.71
C ALA A 81 11.64 11.29 -1.63
N GLY A 82 11.13 11.45 -0.41
CA GLY A 82 11.93 11.71 0.77
C GLY A 82 11.38 10.94 1.97
N GLN A 83 12.22 10.78 2.98
CA GLN A 83 11.88 10.08 4.22
C GLN A 83 12.27 10.91 5.44
N ALA A 84 11.39 10.93 6.43
CA ALA A 84 11.68 11.43 7.78
C ALA A 84 11.32 10.36 8.81
N VAL A 85 12.12 10.23 9.86
CA VAL A 85 11.91 9.29 10.98
C VAL A 85 11.62 10.09 12.25
N GLY A 86 10.39 9.99 12.75
CA GLY A 86 10.03 10.53 14.07
C GLY A 86 10.48 9.61 15.20
N ASN A 87 10.13 8.32 15.12
CA ASN A 87 10.62 7.27 16.00
C ASN A 87 10.90 5.99 15.19
N GLY A 88 12.05 5.35 15.44
CA GLY A 88 12.56 4.23 14.66
C GLY A 88 12.04 2.85 15.05
N PHE A 89 11.04 2.72 15.95
CA PHE A 89 10.54 1.43 16.42
C PHE A 89 9.59 0.73 15.42
N GLY A 90 9.82 0.89 14.12
CA GLY A 90 9.07 0.27 13.03
C GLY A 90 9.93 -0.70 12.22
N LYS A 91 9.30 -1.57 11.43
CA LYS A 91 10.02 -2.40 10.45
C LYS A 91 9.76 -1.78 9.08
N LEU A 92 10.78 -1.16 8.52
CA LEU A 92 10.71 -0.51 7.22
C LEU A 92 11.79 -1.13 6.35
N MET A 93 11.44 -1.54 5.14
CA MET A 93 12.39 -2.02 4.13
C MET A 93 12.32 -1.11 2.91
N GLY A 94 13.49 -0.81 2.31
CA GLY A 94 13.63 0.11 1.18
C GLY A 94 13.96 1.56 1.55
N SER A 95 14.07 1.89 2.84
CA SER A 95 14.44 3.24 3.28
C SER A 95 15.81 3.69 2.80
N THR A 96 16.79 2.79 2.77
CA THR A 96 18.15 3.11 2.35
C THR A 96 18.20 3.58 0.90
N GLN A 97 17.39 2.99 0.02
CA GLN A 97 17.27 3.45 -1.36
C GLN A 97 16.66 4.85 -1.43
N VAL A 98 15.55 5.10 -0.75
CA VAL A 98 14.90 6.41 -0.81
C VAL A 98 15.85 7.50 -0.30
N ILE A 99 16.67 7.19 0.72
CA ILE A 99 17.66 8.11 1.25
C ILE A 99 18.82 8.34 0.27
N GLU A 100 19.29 7.30 -0.42
CA GLU A 100 20.44 7.37 -1.33
C GLU A 100 20.07 7.99 -2.69
N LEU A 101 18.97 7.54 -3.29
CA LEU A 101 18.59 7.88 -4.66
C LEU A 101 17.49 8.94 -4.73
N GLY A 102 16.79 9.22 -3.62
CA GLY A 102 15.73 10.24 -3.59
C GLY A 102 14.50 9.87 -4.40
N GLU A 103 14.24 8.58 -4.62
CA GLU A 103 13.17 8.10 -5.50
C GLU A 103 12.53 6.79 -5.02
N ILE A 104 11.30 6.56 -5.50
CA ILE A 104 10.52 5.33 -5.31
C ILE A 104 10.30 4.70 -6.68
N GLU A 105 10.64 3.41 -6.79
CA GLU A 105 10.52 2.62 -8.02
C GLU A 105 9.50 1.46 -7.91
N THR A 106 8.81 1.34 -6.76
CA THR A 106 7.83 0.28 -6.49
C THR A 106 6.57 0.85 -5.82
N PRO A 107 5.45 0.09 -5.77
CA PRO A 107 4.32 0.47 -4.93
C PRO A 107 4.75 0.58 -3.46
N ILE A 108 4.10 1.47 -2.71
CA ILE A 108 4.26 1.56 -1.27
C ILE A 108 3.26 0.59 -0.63
N VAL A 109 3.77 -0.43 0.05
CA VAL A 109 2.91 -1.39 0.76
C VAL A 109 2.94 -1.16 2.26
N LEU A 110 1.75 -1.06 2.84
CA LEU A 110 1.48 -0.97 4.27
C LEU A 110 0.86 -2.28 4.74
N THR A 111 1.52 -2.94 5.68
CA THR A 111 1.02 -4.15 6.33
C THR A 111 1.64 -4.30 7.71
N ASN A 112 1.28 -5.37 8.41
CA ASN A 112 1.73 -5.62 9.75
C ASN A 112 3.20 -5.98 9.89
N THR A 113 3.67 -5.89 11.12
CA THR A 113 5.09 -6.04 11.48
C THR A 113 5.72 -7.34 11.02
N LEU A 114 5.00 -8.46 11.10
CA LEU A 114 5.53 -9.77 10.77
C LEU A 114 5.34 -10.14 9.30
N ALA A 115 4.41 -9.47 8.60
CA ALA A 115 4.15 -9.64 7.18
C ALA A 115 5.09 -8.83 6.27
N VAL A 116 5.93 -7.94 6.82
CA VAL A 116 6.84 -7.09 6.01
C VAL A 116 7.72 -7.90 5.06
N PRO A 117 8.41 -8.99 5.49
CA PRO A 117 9.23 -9.78 4.56
C PRO A 117 8.43 -10.38 3.41
N GLN A 118 7.16 -10.76 3.66
CA GLN A 118 6.32 -11.39 2.65
C GLN A 118 5.70 -10.35 1.70
N ALA A 119 5.31 -9.18 2.21
CA ALA A 119 4.87 -8.05 1.38
C ALA A 119 5.97 -7.58 0.45
N ALA A 120 7.19 -7.56 0.97
CA ALA A 120 8.40 -7.29 0.23
C ALA A 120 8.66 -8.27 -0.93
N GLU A 121 8.56 -9.57 -0.68
CA GLU A 121 8.65 -10.60 -1.72
C GLU A 121 7.58 -10.40 -2.79
N ALA A 122 6.33 -10.14 -2.38
CA ALA A 122 5.24 -9.88 -3.31
C ALA A 122 5.49 -8.62 -4.16
N VAL A 123 6.04 -7.54 -3.58
CA VAL A 123 6.40 -6.32 -4.33
C VAL A 123 7.48 -6.60 -5.37
N ILE A 124 8.51 -7.39 -5.04
CA ILE A 124 9.53 -7.80 -6.01
C ILE A 124 8.88 -8.58 -7.15
N ALA A 125 8.10 -9.61 -6.81
CA ALA A 125 7.43 -10.45 -7.80
C ALA A 125 6.54 -9.62 -8.73
N TRP A 126 5.69 -8.74 -8.17
CA TRP A 126 4.83 -7.86 -8.95
C TRP A 126 5.62 -6.95 -9.89
N THR A 127 6.71 -6.35 -9.41
CA THR A 127 7.55 -5.43 -10.18
C THR A 127 8.19 -6.15 -11.37
N LEU A 128 8.70 -7.36 -11.18
CA LEU A 128 9.30 -8.15 -12.26
C LEU A 128 8.28 -8.59 -13.32
N THR A 129 6.99 -8.65 -12.99
CA THR A 129 5.92 -8.99 -13.94
C THR A 129 5.40 -7.80 -14.74
N GLN A 130 5.81 -6.57 -14.44
CA GLN A 130 5.33 -5.41 -15.16
C GLN A 130 5.87 -5.37 -16.61
N PRO A 131 5.07 -4.90 -17.59
CA PRO A 131 5.55 -4.72 -18.95
C PRO A 131 6.81 -3.85 -19.00
N CYS A 132 7.76 -4.20 -19.86
CA CYS A 132 9.06 -3.53 -20.00
C CYS A 132 10.10 -3.85 -18.90
N ASN A 133 9.79 -4.75 -17.95
CA ASN A 133 10.73 -5.19 -16.92
C ASN A 133 11.36 -6.57 -17.21
N GLU A 134 11.24 -7.09 -18.44
CA GLU A 134 11.67 -8.45 -18.81
C GLU A 134 13.18 -8.67 -18.68
N ALA A 135 13.97 -7.60 -18.83
CA ALA A 135 15.43 -7.62 -18.70
C ALA A 135 15.91 -7.23 -17.27
N VAL A 136 15.00 -6.96 -16.33
CA VAL A 136 15.36 -6.50 -14.99
C VAL A 136 15.92 -7.66 -14.16
N VAL A 137 17.14 -7.48 -13.67
CA VAL A 137 17.84 -8.46 -12.82
C VAL A 137 17.89 -8.06 -11.34
N SER A 138 17.50 -6.82 -11.02
CA SER A 138 17.58 -6.23 -9.68
C SER A 138 16.41 -5.28 -9.45
N VAL A 139 15.73 -5.43 -8.30
CA VAL A 139 14.63 -4.57 -7.86
C VAL A 139 14.87 -4.15 -6.42
N ASN A 140 14.84 -2.84 -6.17
CA ASN A 140 14.96 -2.29 -4.84
C ASN A 140 13.59 -1.91 -4.30
N ARG A 141 13.03 -2.82 -3.51
CA ARG A 141 11.67 -2.75 -2.98
C ARG A 141 11.50 -1.76 -1.84
N LEU A 142 10.40 -0.99 -1.83
CA LEU A 142 9.93 -0.21 -0.70
C LEU A 142 8.67 -0.82 -0.05
N SER A 143 8.77 -1.26 1.21
CA SER A 143 7.65 -1.79 2.00
C SER A 143 7.74 -1.28 3.44
N ARG A 144 6.65 -0.72 3.98
CA ARG A 144 6.62 -0.07 5.30
C ARG A 144 5.53 -0.67 6.20
N VAL A 145 5.77 -0.72 7.52
CA VAL A 145 4.76 -1.16 8.51
C VAL A 145 3.59 -0.19 8.68
N THR A 146 2.40 -0.77 8.85
CA THR A 146 1.29 -0.29 9.70
C THR A 146 0.74 -1.51 10.47
N ILE A 147 0.52 -1.36 11.78
CA ILE A 147 0.36 -2.42 12.81
C ILE A 147 -0.68 -3.55 12.48
N GLU A 148 -0.42 -4.76 13.01
CA GLU A 148 -1.27 -5.96 13.31
C GLU A 148 -1.24 -7.30 12.50
N ALA A 149 -0.69 -8.34 13.17
CA ALA A 149 0.00 -9.56 12.72
C ALA A 149 -0.65 -10.50 11.67
N LEU A 150 0.21 -11.20 10.91
CA LEU A 150 -0.05 -12.48 10.24
C LEU A 150 1.19 -13.40 10.33
N PRO A 151 1.00 -14.73 10.37
CA PRO A 151 2.01 -15.71 9.99
C PRO A 151 2.27 -15.75 8.46
N PRO A 152 3.46 -16.24 8.03
CA PRO A 152 4.06 -15.96 6.71
C PRO A 152 3.45 -16.65 5.48
N ALA A 153 2.25 -17.22 5.56
CA ALA A 153 1.73 -18.12 4.51
C ALA A 153 0.75 -17.47 3.52
N GLN A 154 0.35 -16.20 3.70
CA GLN A 154 -0.84 -15.65 3.00
C GLN A 154 -0.64 -14.34 2.21
N VAL A 155 0.55 -13.73 2.19
CA VAL A 155 0.78 -12.43 1.50
C VAL A 155 1.11 -12.58 0.01
N THR A 156 1.56 -13.75 -0.45
CA THR A 156 1.95 -13.97 -1.86
C THR A 156 0.77 -13.85 -2.84
N GLU A 157 -0.48 -13.94 -2.37
CA GLU A 157 -1.70 -13.87 -3.20
C GLU A 157 -2.31 -12.44 -3.28
N LEU A 158 -1.66 -11.42 -2.72
CA LEU A 158 -2.25 -10.09 -2.47
C LEU A 158 -1.78 -8.95 -3.37
N ILE A 159 -1.05 -9.23 -4.46
CA ILE A 159 -0.71 -8.22 -5.47
C ILE A 159 -1.03 -8.79 -6.87
N PRO A 160 -1.93 -8.18 -7.66
CA PRO A 160 -2.44 -8.81 -8.88
C PRO A 160 -1.48 -8.65 -10.05
N HIS A 161 -1.44 -9.66 -10.93
CA HIS A 161 -0.95 -9.54 -12.30
C HIS A 161 -1.93 -8.66 -13.09
N ALA A 162 -1.39 -7.62 -13.74
CA ALA A 162 -2.12 -6.78 -14.69
C ALA A 162 -2.14 -7.45 -16.07
#